data_AF-A0A059WMW5-F1
#
_entry.id   AF-A0A059WMW5-F1
#
_cell.length_a   1.000
_cell.length_b   1.000
_cell.length_c   1.000
_cell.angle_alpha   90.00
_cell.angle_beta   90.00
_cell.angle_gamma   90.00
#
_symmetry.space_group_name_H-M   'P 1'
#
loop_
_entity.id
_entity.type
_entity.pdbx_description
1 polymer ?
#
loop_
_entity_poly.entity_id
_entity_poly.type
_entity_poly.pdbx_seq_one_letter_code
_entity_poly.pdbx_strand_id
1 'polypeptide(L)'
;MRRRGFHEPKPAGPVTRAHLKRLIARLQILQLDSVSVAVRAHYAPVFSRLGPYDRDILDRAAWSHSARSPRLLVEYWAHEAALMAVDDWPLMRWRMREYEHGRWGKEIVKKNAQLAEDVVNAVAELGPSTAGRIEAHLESEPRGRKGPWWDRSDTKW
;
A
#
# COMPACT_ATOMS: atom_id res chain seq x y z
N MET A 1 -1.57 -27.01 13.37
CA MET A 1 -1.51 -25.54 13.46
C MET A 1 -0.04 -25.12 13.73
N ARG A 2 0.78 -24.89 12.69
CA ARG A 2 2.20 -24.51 12.85
C ARG A 2 2.30 -22.99 13.11
N ARG A 3 2.88 -22.60 14.25
CA ARG A 3 3.11 -21.20 14.65
C ARG A 3 4.05 -20.49 13.66
N ARG A 4 3.63 -19.31 13.18
CA ARG A 4 4.27 -18.50 12.14
C ARG A 4 5.66 -17.98 12.57
N GLY A 5 6.72 -18.74 12.35
CA GLY A 5 8.08 -18.22 12.15
C GLY A 5 8.78 -17.56 13.36
N PHE A 6 8.53 -18.05 14.58
CA PHE A 6 9.28 -17.66 15.79
C PHE A 6 10.47 -18.59 16.11
N HIS A 7 10.65 -19.67 15.35
CA HIS A 7 11.57 -20.75 15.72
C HIS A 7 12.89 -20.75 14.94
N GLU A 8 13.11 -19.79 14.04
CA GLU A 8 14.42 -19.66 13.41
C GLU A 8 15.38 -18.90 14.32
N PRO A 9 16.64 -19.37 14.45
CA PRO A 9 17.66 -18.60 15.11
C PRO A 9 17.77 -17.25 14.40
N LYS A 10 17.78 -16.18 15.20
CA LYS A 10 18.05 -14.84 14.69
C LYS A 10 19.36 -14.88 13.91
N PRO A 11 19.50 -14.13 12.79
CA PRO A 11 20.76 -14.06 12.06
C PRO A 11 21.90 -13.73 13.03
N ALA A 12 22.96 -14.53 13.02
CA ALA A 12 24.15 -14.27 13.84
C ALA A 12 25.02 -13.10 13.32
N GLY A 13 24.63 -12.51 12.18
CA GLY A 13 25.31 -11.38 11.55
C GLY A 13 24.32 -10.37 10.96
N PRO A 14 24.80 -9.38 10.18
CA PRO A 14 23.96 -8.30 9.67
C PRO A 14 22.72 -8.81 8.90
N VAL A 15 21.57 -8.19 9.16
CA VAL A 15 20.33 -8.51 8.43
C VAL A 15 20.53 -8.14 6.95
N THR A 16 20.21 -9.07 6.05
CA THR A 16 20.41 -8.90 4.61
C THR A 16 19.07 -8.95 3.89
N ARG A 17 19.05 -8.50 2.62
CA ARG A 17 17.88 -8.62 1.75
C ARG A 17 17.39 -10.07 1.59
N ALA A 18 18.27 -11.06 1.69
CA ALA A 18 17.90 -12.48 1.65
C ALA A 18 17.12 -12.91 2.91
N HIS A 19 17.50 -12.40 4.09
CA HIS A 19 16.73 -12.57 5.33
C HIS A 19 15.33 -11.96 5.19
N LEU A 20 15.25 -10.76 4.62
CA LEU A 20 13.98 -10.09 4.38
C LEU A 20 13.09 -10.86 3.37
N LYS A 21 13.64 -11.36 2.27
CA LYS A 21 12.87 -12.15 1.28
C LYS A 21 12.26 -13.40 1.92
N ARG A 22 13.02 -14.14 2.72
CA ARG A 22 12.51 -15.33 3.44
C ARG A 22 11.42 -14.97 4.46
N LEU A 23 11.55 -13.82 5.11
CA LEU A 23 10.55 -13.33 6.05
C LEU A 23 9.24 -12.98 5.34
N ILE A 24 9.31 -12.23 4.23
CA ILE A 24 8.15 -11.80 3.43
C ILE A 24 7.38 -13.02 2.93
N ALA A 25 8.07 -14.03 2.42
CA ALA A 25 7.45 -15.27 1.94
C ALA A 25 6.64 -16.02 3.02
N ARG A 26 6.87 -15.76 4.32
CA ARG A 26 6.13 -16.37 5.43
C ARG A 26 5.06 -15.49 6.04
N LEU A 27 5.31 -14.18 6.07
CA LEU A 27 4.36 -13.21 6.62
C LEU A 27 3.22 -12.93 5.65
N GLN A 28 3.52 -12.93 4.34
CA GLN A 28 2.63 -12.68 3.21
C GLN A 28 1.98 -11.29 3.17
N ILE A 29 1.64 -10.70 4.33
CA ILE A 29 1.02 -9.39 4.47
C ILE A 29 1.62 -8.65 5.68
N LEU A 30 1.94 -7.37 5.50
CA LEU A 30 2.29 -6.41 6.54
C LEU A 30 1.30 -5.24 6.50
N GLN A 31 0.68 -4.87 7.61
CA GLN A 31 -0.27 -3.73 7.61
C GLN A 31 0.47 -2.38 7.55
N LEU A 32 -0.04 -1.45 6.75
CA LEU A 32 0.34 -0.04 6.73
C LEU A 32 -0.68 0.72 7.58
N ASP A 33 -0.23 1.27 8.72
CA ASP A 33 -1.06 2.13 9.57
C ASP A 33 -0.71 3.61 9.33
N SER A 34 -1.74 4.44 9.32
CA SER A 34 -1.67 5.90 9.20
C SER A 34 -1.19 6.59 10.48
N VAL A 35 -1.27 5.91 11.63
CA VAL A 35 -0.82 6.45 12.91
C VAL A 35 0.56 5.89 13.27
N SER A 36 1.58 6.74 13.30
CA SER A 36 2.88 6.40 13.88
C SER A 36 3.11 7.17 15.18
N VAL A 37 2.82 6.56 16.33
CA VAL A 37 3.15 7.18 17.63
C VAL A 37 4.67 7.10 17.93
N ALA A 38 5.41 6.24 17.23
CA ALA A 38 6.87 6.17 17.35
C ALA A 38 7.60 5.72 16.05
N VAL A 39 7.06 4.73 15.32
CA VAL A 39 7.60 4.19 14.07
C VAL A 39 6.43 3.65 13.23
N ARG A 40 6.51 3.69 11.88
CA ARG A 40 5.44 3.12 11.03
C ARG A 40 5.26 1.63 11.33
N ALA A 41 4.01 1.17 11.40
CA ALA A 41 3.65 -0.16 11.93
C ALA A 41 4.37 -1.33 11.23
N HIS A 42 4.68 -1.21 9.94
CA HIS A 42 5.33 -2.27 9.15
C HIS A 42 6.80 -2.55 9.54
N TYR A 43 7.47 -1.65 10.27
CA TYR A 43 8.85 -1.91 10.71
C TYR A 43 8.92 -2.84 11.94
N ALA A 44 7.90 -2.83 12.80
CA ALA A 44 7.90 -3.56 14.06
C ALA A 44 7.85 -5.09 13.88
N PRO A 45 6.99 -5.68 13.02
CA PRO A 45 6.98 -7.13 12.78
C PRO A 45 8.31 -7.65 12.22
N VAL A 46 9.02 -6.84 11.43
CA VAL A 46 10.34 -7.19 10.89
C VAL A 46 11.38 -7.17 12.00
N PHE A 47 11.40 -6.12 12.82
CA PHE A 47 12.32 -6.01 13.97
C PHE A 47 12.14 -7.15 14.96
N SER A 48 10.90 -7.49 15.33
CA SER A 48 10.62 -8.58 16.28
C SER A 48 11.15 -9.95 15.83
N ARG A 49 11.32 -10.15 14.51
CA ARG A 49 11.71 -11.44 13.92
C ARG A 49 13.18 -11.51 13.50
N LEU A 50 13.73 -10.41 12.97
CA LEU A 50 15.12 -10.36 12.48
C LEU A 50 16.09 -9.64 13.42
N GLY A 51 15.59 -8.94 14.45
CA GLY A 51 16.40 -8.07 15.30
C GLY A 51 16.68 -6.71 14.66
N PRO A 52 17.67 -5.95 15.17
CA PRO A 52 18.08 -4.68 14.58
C PRO A 52 18.48 -4.83 13.10
N TYR A 53 17.96 -3.95 12.24
CA TYR A 53 18.24 -3.95 10.81
C TYR A 53 18.23 -2.52 10.27
N ASP A 54 18.91 -2.32 9.14
CA ASP A 54 18.83 -1.09 8.36
C ASP A 54 17.47 -1.00 7.65
N ARG A 55 16.69 0.04 7.99
CA ARG A 55 15.34 0.28 7.45
C ARG A 55 15.36 0.45 5.93
N ASP A 56 16.46 0.94 5.36
CA ASP A 56 16.59 1.12 3.92
C ASP A 56 16.48 -0.22 3.18
N ILE A 57 16.81 -1.35 3.82
CA ILE A 57 16.63 -2.67 3.22
C ILE A 57 15.14 -2.96 2.99
N LEU A 58 14.27 -2.57 3.93
CA LEU A 58 12.82 -2.73 3.79
C LEU A 58 12.26 -1.70 2.80
N ASP A 59 12.68 -0.44 2.92
CA ASP A 59 12.17 0.64 2.04
C ASP A 59 12.56 0.39 0.58
N ARG A 60 13.79 -0.07 0.30
CA ARG A 60 14.18 -0.47 -1.06
C ARG A 60 13.40 -1.69 -1.55
N ALA A 61 13.13 -2.66 -0.67
CA ALA A 61 12.33 -3.83 -1.04
C ALA A 61 10.87 -3.50 -1.35
N ALA A 62 10.33 -2.45 -0.72
CA ALA A 62 8.97 -1.98 -0.94
C ALA A 62 8.88 -1.01 -2.13
N TRP A 63 9.72 0.01 -2.19
CA TRP A 63 9.51 1.17 -3.08
C TRP A 63 10.49 1.26 -4.24
N SER A 64 11.63 0.59 -4.18
CA SER A 64 12.61 0.59 -5.27
C SER A 64 12.44 -0.64 -6.17
N HIS A 65 12.56 -0.43 -7.49
CA HIS A 65 12.57 -1.52 -8.47
C HIS A 65 13.72 -1.31 -9.47
N SER A 66 14.55 -2.33 -9.65
CA SER A 66 15.51 -2.40 -10.76
C SER A 66 15.67 -3.84 -11.23
N ALA A 67 16.20 -4.06 -12.43
CA ALA A 67 16.46 -5.40 -12.95
C ALA A 67 17.38 -6.22 -12.02
N ARG A 68 18.32 -5.56 -11.33
CA ARG A 68 19.25 -6.21 -10.38
C ARG A 68 18.64 -6.42 -9.00
N SER A 69 17.65 -5.60 -8.63
CA SER A 69 16.98 -5.62 -7.33
C SER A 69 15.48 -5.43 -7.51
N PRO A 70 14.75 -6.49 -7.94
CA PRO A 70 13.32 -6.38 -8.18
C PRO A 70 12.58 -6.10 -6.87
N ARG A 71 11.52 -5.31 -6.94
CA ARG A 71 10.65 -5.02 -5.81
C ARG A 71 10.09 -6.33 -5.21
N LEU A 72 10.07 -6.44 -3.88
CA LEU A 72 9.57 -7.62 -3.16
C LEU A 72 8.16 -7.41 -2.61
N LEU A 73 7.75 -6.16 -2.39
CA LEU A 73 6.45 -5.84 -1.80
C LEU A 73 5.67 -4.85 -2.68
N VAL A 74 4.34 -4.92 -2.62
CA VAL A 74 3.42 -3.99 -3.27
C VAL A 74 2.41 -3.47 -2.27
N GLU A 75 2.02 -2.20 -2.38
CA GLU A 75 0.88 -1.67 -1.63
C GLU A 75 -0.41 -2.23 -2.21
N TYR A 76 -1.18 -2.92 -1.39
CA TYR A 76 -2.47 -3.45 -1.78
C TYR A 76 -3.49 -3.34 -0.64
N TRP A 77 -4.74 -3.13 -1.02
CA TRP A 77 -5.87 -3.00 -0.11
C TRP A 77 -6.46 -4.39 0.21
N ALA A 78 -5.78 -5.15 1.07
CA ALA A 78 -6.16 -6.53 1.39
C ALA A 78 -7.29 -6.62 2.44
N HIS A 79 -7.09 -6.04 3.62
CA HIS A 79 -8.12 -5.79 4.62
C HIS A 79 -8.26 -4.28 4.83
N GLU A 80 -7.10 -3.61 4.92
CA GLU A 80 -6.82 -2.17 4.83
C GLU A 80 -5.55 -1.96 3.98
N ALA A 81 -4.95 -0.76 3.99
CA ALA A 81 -3.66 -0.52 3.33
C ALA A 81 -2.60 -1.48 3.88
N ALA A 82 -2.00 -2.29 3.02
CA ALA A 82 -1.02 -3.28 3.43
C ALA A 82 0.09 -3.46 2.38
N LEU A 83 1.26 -3.84 2.85
CA LEU A 83 2.38 -4.32 2.08
C LEU A 83 2.27 -5.83 1.88
N MET A 84 2.05 -6.25 0.64
CA MET A 84 1.91 -7.66 0.24
C MET A 84 3.11 -8.11 -0.60
N ALA A 85 3.47 -9.39 -0.55
CA ALA A 85 4.46 -9.96 -1.46
C ALA A 85 4.02 -9.80 -2.93
N VAL A 86 4.93 -9.36 -3.81
CA VAL A 86 4.63 -9.21 -5.25
C VAL A 86 4.14 -10.52 -5.88
N ASP A 87 4.67 -11.66 -5.42
CA ASP A 87 4.29 -12.99 -5.91
C ASP A 87 2.84 -13.38 -5.54
N ASP A 88 2.31 -12.84 -4.44
CA ASP A 88 0.94 -13.10 -3.96
C ASP A 88 -0.07 -12.14 -4.59
N TRP A 89 0.37 -11.02 -5.16
CA TRP A 89 -0.51 -10.00 -5.75
C TRP A 89 -1.43 -10.53 -6.87
N PRO A 90 -0.97 -11.42 -7.79
CA PRO A 90 -1.85 -12.04 -8.77
C PRO A 90 -2.99 -12.89 -8.16
N LEU A 91 -2.81 -13.43 -6.94
CA LEU A 91 -3.86 -14.19 -6.26
C LEU A 91 -5.04 -13.31 -5.85
N MET A 92 -4.84 -11.99 -5.74
CA MET A 92 -5.88 -11.03 -5.38
C MET A 92 -6.71 -10.53 -6.57
N ARG A 93 -6.46 -11.05 -7.80
CA ARG A 93 -7.19 -10.65 -9.02
C ARG A 93 -8.71 -10.78 -8.90
N TRP A 94 -9.21 -11.78 -8.16
CA TRP A 94 -10.65 -11.94 -7.95
C TRP A 94 -11.26 -10.78 -7.15
N ARG A 95 -10.58 -10.29 -6.10
CA ARG A 95 -11.02 -9.10 -5.34
C ARG A 95 -10.94 -7.82 -6.17
N MET A 96 -9.91 -7.70 -7.01
CA MET A 96 -9.80 -6.55 -7.92
C MET A 96 -11.00 -6.48 -8.85
N ARG A 97 -11.46 -7.62 -9.39
CA ARG A 97 -12.70 -7.68 -10.20
C ARG A 97 -13.94 -7.36 -9.37
N GLU A 98 -14.03 -7.87 -8.14
CA GLU A 98 -15.17 -7.57 -7.25
C GLU A 98 -15.29 -6.06 -6.91
N TYR A 99 -14.16 -5.36 -6.86
CA TYR A 99 -14.07 -3.93 -6.55
C TYR A 99 -13.92 -3.04 -7.79
N GLU A 100 -14.24 -3.55 -8.98
CA GLU A 100 -14.21 -2.78 -10.24
C GLU A 100 -15.04 -1.48 -10.14
N HIS A 101 -16.17 -1.52 -9.43
CA HIS A 101 -17.00 -0.34 -9.17
C HIS A 101 -16.76 0.25 -7.77
N GLY A 102 -15.56 0.08 -7.22
CA GLY A 102 -15.22 0.50 -5.87
C GLY A 102 -15.57 -0.54 -4.81
N ARG A 103 -14.74 -0.58 -3.75
CA ARG A 103 -15.03 -1.37 -2.54
C ARG A 103 -16.08 -0.68 -1.66
N TRP A 104 -16.04 0.66 -1.63
CA TRP A 104 -16.94 1.54 -0.91
C TRP A 104 -17.57 2.53 -1.90
N GLY A 105 -18.79 3.01 -1.60
CA GLY A 105 -19.45 3.98 -2.47
C GLY A 105 -19.75 3.45 -3.88
N LYS A 106 -20.08 2.15 -4.03
CA LYS A 106 -20.34 1.52 -5.34
C LYS A 106 -21.32 2.30 -6.20
N GLU A 107 -22.35 2.85 -5.58
CA GLU A 107 -23.37 3.66 -6.25
C GLU A 107 -22.83 4.99 -6.76
N ILE A 108 -21.80 5.55 -6.12
CA ILE A 108 -21.14 6.79 -6.56
C ILE A 108 -20.28 6.51 -7.79
N VAL A 109 -19.48 5.44 -7.77
CA VAL A 109 -18.63 5.06 -8.91
C VAL A 109 -19.50 4.69 -10.11
N LYS A 110 -20.58 3.92 -9.90
CA LYS A 110 -21.54 3.59 -10.97
C LYS A 110 -22.22 4.83 -11.55
N LYS A 111 -22.59 5.80 -10.71
CA LYS A 111 -23.23 7.05 -11.16
C LYS A 111 -22.27 8.00 -11.87
N ASN A 112 -20.96 7.88 -11.61
CA ASN A 112 -19.93 8.76 -12.16
C ASN A 112 -18.85 7.96 -12.90
N ALA A 113 -19.26 7.05 -13.80
CA ALA A 113 -18.34 6.23 -14.58
C ALA A 113 -17.32 7.08 -15.37
N GLN A 114 -17.75 8.22 -15.91
CA GLN A 114 -16.87 9.17 -16.60
C GLN A 114 -15.76 9.70 -15.68
N LEU A 115 -16.10 10.07 -14.43
CA LEU A 115 -15.09 10.55 -13.47
C LEU A 115 -14.05 9.47 -13.13
N ALA A 116 -14.45 8.20 -13.09
CA ALA A 116 -13.51 7.09 -12.87
C ALA A 116 -12.53 6.96 -14.04
N GLU A 117 -13.01 7.09 -15.28
CA GLU A 117 -12.15 7.11 -16.48
C GLU A 117 -11.22 8.33 -16.47
N ASP A 118 -11.74 9.51 -16.15
CA ASP A 118 -10.97 10.75 -16.10
C ASP A 118 -9.84 10.65 -15.06
N VAL A 119 -10.09 10.06 -13.88
CA VAL A 119 -9.06 9.79 -12.87
C VAL A 119 -7.98 8.85 -13.41
N VAL A 120 -8.36 7.77 -14.10
CA VAL A 120 -7.39 6.83 -14.70
C VAL A 120 -6.53 7.53 -15.76
N ASN A 121 -7.13 8.37 -16.59
CA ASN A 121 -6.42 9.16 -17.60
C ASN A 121 -5.47 10.17 -16.95
N ALA A 122 -5.92 10.89 -15.92
CA ALA A 122 -5.07 11.82 -15.18
C ALA A 122 -3.85 11.13 -14.55
N VAL A 123 -4.02 9.92 -14.00
CA VAL A 123 -2.87 9.14 -13.48
C VAL A 123 -1.94 8.68 -14.60
N ALA A 124 -2.48 8.32 -15.77
CA ALA A 124 -1.67 7.94 -16.92
C ALA A 124 -0.82 9.11 -17.43
N GLU A 125 -1.36 10.33 -17.42
CA GLU A 125 -0.68 11.56 -17.86
C GLU A 125 0.34 12.08 -16.84
N LEU A 126 -0.06 12.19 -15.57
CA LEU A 126 0.76 12.78 -14.51
C LEU A 126 1.76 11.80 -13.88
N GLY A 127 1.57 10.50 -14.10
CA GLY A 127 2.26 9.46 -13.33
C GLY A 127 1.83 9.45 -11.86
N PRO A 128 2.67 8.89 -10.95
CA PRO A 128 2.34 8.77 -9.53
C PRO A 128 1.95 10.11 -8.89
N SER A 129 0.66 10.24 -8.56
CA SER A 129 0.06 11.51 -8.14
C SER A 129 -0.80 11.33 -6.90
N THR A 130 -0.85 12.36 -6.06
CA THR A 130 -1.73 12.39 -4.89
C THR A 130 -3.16 12.73 -5.33
N ALA A 131 -4.15 12.38 -4.51
CA ALA A 131 -5.56 12.70 -4.77
C ALA A 131 -5.75 14.20 -5.07
N GLY A 132 -5.14 15.09 -4.28
CA GLY A 132 -5.22 16.54 -4.52
C GLY A 132 -4.56 17.02 -5.81
N ARG A 133 -3.54 16.30 -6.34
CA ARG A 133 -2.95 16.63 -7.64
C ARG A 133 -3.85 16.17 -8.79
N ILE A 134 -4.49 15.02 -8.65
CA ILE A 134 -5.48 14.52 -9.61
C ILE A 134 -6.70 15.44 -9.62
N GLU A 135 -7.21 15.83 -8.44
CA GLU A 135 -8.29 16.81 -8.31
C GLU A 135 -7.93 18.12 -9.03
N ALA A 136 -6.75 18.70 -8.75
CA ALA A 136 -6.31 19.93 -9.42
C ALA A 136 -6.14 19.79 -10.94
N HIS A 137 -5.86 18.59 -11.45
CA HIS A 137 -5.73 18.31 -12.89
C HIS A 137 -7.10 18.11 -13.56
N LEU A 138 -8.06 17.57 -12.82
CA LEU A 138 -9.44 17.35 -13.29
C LEU A 138 -10.35 18.56 -13.10
N GLU A 139 -9.95 19.54 -12.28
CA GLU A 139 -10.77 20.72 -12.00
C GLU A 139 -10.91 21.64 -13.21
N SER A 140 -12.11 21.66 -13.79
CA SER A 140 -12.65 22.76 -14.60
C SER A 140 -13.45 23.78 -13.77
N GLU A 141 -13.67 23.58 -12.47
CA GLU A 141 -14.24 24.60 -11.57
C GLU A 141 -13.65 24.54 -10.14
N PRO A 142 -13.31 25.69 -9.51
CA PRO A 142 -12.75 25.73 -8.18
C PRO A 142 -13.84 25.48 -7.12
N ARG A 143 -13.78 24.34 -6.41
CA ARG A 143 -14.66 24.14 -5.26
C ARG A 143 -14.26 25.05 -4.11
N GLY A 144 -15.24 25.82 -3.64
CA GLY A 144 -15.10 26.83 -2.60
C GLY A 144 -14.41 26.35 -1.32
N ARG A 145 -13.68 27.30 -0.73
CA ARG A 145 -13.02 27.35 0.59
C ARG A 145 -13.15 26.08 1.48
N LYS A 146 -12.02 25.42 1.73
CA LYS A 146 -11.86 24.30 2.70
C LYS A 146 -12.38 24.69 4.09
N GLY A 147 -13.41 24.00 4.57
CA GLY A 147 -13.85 24.03 5.96
C GLY A 147 -12.88 23.28 6.90
N PRO A 148 -13.06 23.36 8.22
CA PRO A 148 -12.21 22.70 9.21
C PRO A 148 -12.13 21.17 9.02
N TRP A 149 -11.04 20.55 9.48
CA TRP A 149 -10.68 19.12 9.24
C TRP A 149 -11.80 18.10 9.55
N TRP A 150 -12.77 18.43 10.40
CA TRP A 150 -13.89 17.54 10.77
C TRP A 150 -15.15 17.68 9.90
N ASP A 151 -15.18 18.60 8.94
CA ASP A 151 -16.30 18.71 8.02
C ASP A 151 -16.34 17.50 7.07
N ARG A 152 -17.44 16.76 7.17
CA ARG A 152 -17.76 15.64 6.28
C ARG A 152 -18.55 16.21 5.10
N SER A 153 -17.94 16.20 3.92
CA SER A 153 -18.64 16.46 2.66
C SER A 153 -19.06 15.13 2.02
N ASP A 154 -20.10 15.17 1.18
CA ASP A 154 -20.73 14.01 0.51
C ASP A 154 -19.80 13.16 -0.37
N THR A 155 -18.54 13.56 -0.50
CA THR A 155 -17.47 12.86 -1.23
C THR A 155 -16.50 12.10 -0.33
N LYS A 156 -16.67 12.13 0.99
CA LYS A 156 -15.93 11.29 1.94
C LYS A 156 -16.84 10.21 2.54
N TRP A 157 -16.90 9.06 1.88
CA TRP A 157 -17.40 7.81 2.46
C TRP A 157 -16.48 6.64 2.10
#